data_AF-A0A8H5A383-F1
#
_entry.id   AF-A0A8H5A383-F1
#
_cell.length_a   1.000
_cell.length_b   1.000
_cell.length_c   1.000
_cell.angle_alpha   90.00
_cell.angle_beta   90.00
_cell.angle_gamma   90.00
#
_symmetry.space_group_name_H-M   'P 1'
#
loop_
_entity.id
_entity.type
_entity.pdbx_description
1 polymer ?
#
loop_
_entity_poly.entity_id
_entity_poly.type
_entity_poly.pdbx_seq_one_letter_code
_entity_poly.pdbx_strand_id
1 'polypeptide(L)'
;MLSTLSAMLLFANAHSPIVAGSALPCVHDTFSSIALHSTHIRPISASMANVTAPKTMANFWPIETPISVQVCNATVQYTHLGWNDTINTFVHLPVSVDWNVRLLGTRGSGWATGQIAGLVLPATKGFVSVATDGGHSTSPLAPAADWVLAAKVNINWNLLNDFASVALDDAAILGKEAVAAFYGSRSNKIYFFKAV
;
A
#
# COMPACT_ATOMS: atom_id res chain seq x y z
N MET A 1 -36.54 53.27 23.33
CA MET A 1 -35.08 53.20 23.15
C MET A 1 -34.56 52.00 23.93
N LEU A 2 -33.51 51.36 23.39
CA LEU A 2 -32.83 50.12 23.83
C LEU A 2 -33.56 48.81 23.52
N SER A 3 -32.95 47.76 22.98
CA SER A 3 -31.83 47.55 22.03
C SER A 3 -31.74 46.02 21.92
N THR A 4 -31.77 45.49 20.70
CA THR A 4 -31.60 44.06 20.38
C THR A 4 -30.18 43.60 20.74
N LEU A 5 -30.05 42.50 21.48
CA LEU A 5 -28.78 41.78 21.66
C LEU A 5 -28.91 40.39 21.03
N SER A 6 -28.36 40.26 19.83
CA SER A 6 -28.15 39.00 19.13
C SER A 6 -26.91 38.32 19.71
N ALA A 7 -27.07 37.13 20.30
CA ALA A 7 -25.96 36.33 20.78
C ALA A 7 -25.38 35.54 19.60
N MET A 8 -24.23 35.98 19.07
CA MET A 8 -23.40 35.15 18.19
C MET A 8 -22.78 34.02 19.02
N LEU A 9 -23.25 32.80 18.79
CA LEU A 9 -22.56 31.58 19.22
C LEU A 9 -21.29 31.41 18.37
N LEU A 10 -20.14 31.78 18.95
CA LEU A 10 -18.83 31.38 18.44
C LEU A 10 -18.67 29.87 18.70
N PHE A 11 -18.83 29.05 17.67
CA PHE A 11 -18.32 27.68 17.70
C PHE A 11 -16.79 27.76 17.70
N ALA A 12 -16.19 27.68 18.88
CA ALA A 12 -14.77 27.38 18.99
C ALA A 12 -14.55 25.97 18.42
N ASN A 13 -14.02 25.89 17.20
CA ASN A 13 -13.49 24.65 16.66
C ASN A 13 -12.31 24.24 17.55
N ALA A 14 -12.57 23.41 18.56
CA ALA A 14 -11.56 22.67 19.26
C ALA A 14 -10.90 21.70 18.26
N HIS A 15 -9.92 22.19 17.52
CA HIS A 15 -8.93 21.34 16.89
C HIS A 15 -8.08 20.78 18.04
N SER A 16 -8.52 19.66 18.58
CA SER A 16 -7.65 18.83 19.39
C SER A 16 -6.40 18.56 18.56
N PRO A 17 -5.18 18.82 19.08
CA PRO A 17 -3.99 18.34 18.41
C PRO A 17 -4.13 16.83 18.31
N ILE A 18 -4.14 16.30 17.08
CA ILE A 18 -4.03 14.86 16.87
C ILE A 18 -2.68 14.48 17.46
N VAL A 19 -2.71 13.93 18.67
CA VAL A 19 -1.56 13.22 19.23
C VAL A 19 -1.27 12.12 18.22
N ALA A 20 -0.12 12.20 17.56
CA ALA A 20 0.37 11.11 16.74
C ALA A 20 0.37 9.86 17.63
N GLY A 21 -0.57 8.96 17.40
CA GLY A 21 -0.57 7.67 18.08
C GLY A 21 0.78 7.05 17.81
N SER A 22 1.52 6.72 18.87
CA SER A 22 2.76 5.96 18.73
C SER A 22 2.45 4.71 17.91
N ALA A 23 3.22 4.47 16.85
CA ALA A 23 3.03 3.30 16.00
C ALA A 23 2.92 2.02 16.86
N LEU A 24 1.96 1.17 16.53
CA LEU A 24 1.77 -0.11 17.20
C LEU A 24 2.89 -1.10 16.82
N PRO A 25 3.09 -2.20 17.57
CA PRO A 25 4.13 -3.16 17.27
C PRO A 25 4.00 -3.75 15.86
N CYS A 26 5.13 -3.97 15.18
CA CYS A 26 5.14 -4.61 13.86
C CYS A 26 5.04 -6.14 13.98
N VAL A 27 3.82 -6.63 14.23
CA VAL A 27 3.51 -8.06 14.38
C VAL A 27 2.18 -8.39 13.71
N HIS A 28 1.91 -9.66 13.42
CA HIS A 28 0.70 -10.09 12.72
C HIS A 28 -0.61 -9.64 13.41
N ASP A 29 -0.66 -9.67 14.76
CA ASP A 29 -1.84 -9.28 15.54
C ASP A 29 -2.27 -7.84 15.30
N THR A 30 -1.32 -6.93 15.07
CA THR A 30 -1.59 -5.52 14.77
C THR A 30 -2.46 -5.36 13.52
N PHE A 31 -2.35 -6.28 12.56
CA PHE A 31 -3.06 -6.23 11.30
C PHE A 31 -4.24 -7.22 11.24
N SER A 32 -4.54 -7.93 12.32
CA SER A 32 -5.54 -9.01 12.36
C SER A 32 -6.96 -8.58 12.00
N SER A 33 -7.29 -7.29 12.15
CA SER A 33 -8.60 -6.73 11.82
C SER A 33 -8.76 -6.33 10.35
N ILE A 34 -7.71 -6.39 9.54
CA ILE A 34 -7.78 -6.00 8.13
C ILE A 34 -8.67 -6.99 7.38
N ALA A 35 -9.62 -6.43 6.63
CA ALA A 35 -10.53 -7.17 5.77
C ALA A 35 -10.59 -6.53 4.39
N LEU A 36 -10.88 -7.34 3.38
CA LEU A 36 -11.10 -6.92 2.01
C LEU A 36 -12.34 -7.65 1.47
N HIS A 37 -13.18 -6.93 0.74
CA HIS A 37 -14.49 -7.44 0.34
C HIS A 37 -14.37 -8.64 -0.61
N SER A 38 -15.20 -9.68 -0.40
CA SER A 38 -15.24 -10.87 -1.27
C SER A 38 -13.89 -11.58 -1.46
N THR A 39 -13.02 -11.54 -0.44
CA THR A 39 -11.74 -12.24 -0.43
C THR A 39 -11.56 -13.10 0.82
N HIS A 40 -10.63 -14.06 0.73
CA HIS A 40 -10.10 -14.77 1.87
C HIS A 40 -8.65 -14.35 2.11
N ILE A 41 -8.42 -13.56 3.17
CA ILE A 41 -7.09 -13.11 3.60
C ILE A 41 -6.46 -14.17 4.50
N ARG A 42 -5.19 -14.51 4.22
CA ARG A 42 -4.38 -15.33 5.14
C ARG A 42 -3.80 -14.46 6.26
N PRO A 43 -3.38 -15.05 7.41
CA PRO A 43 -2.73 -14.29 8.47
C PRO A 43 -1.60 -13.40 7.92
N ILE A 44 -1.66 -12.10 8.25
CA ILE A 44 -0.77 -11.10 7.68
C ILE A 44 0.62 -11.28 8.25
N SER A 45 1.62 -11.39 7.36
CA SER A 45 3.02 -11.42 7.79
C SER A 45 3.48 -10.00 8.03
N ALA A 46 4.06 -9.72 9.19
CA ALA A 46 4.62 -8.42 9.50
C ALA A 46 5.90 -8.58 10.33
N SER A 47 6.96 -7.88 9.92
CA SER A 47 8.23 -7.85 10.66
C SER A 47 9.00 -6.56 10.41
N MET A 48 9.82 -6.18 11.38
CA MET A 48 10.73 -5.05 11.25
C MET A 48 11.81 -5.39 10.23
N ALA A 49 12.05 -4.48 9.28
CA ALA A 49 13.06 -4.66 8.23
C ALA A 49 13.83 -3.37 7.98
N ASN A 50 15.15 -3.48 7.82
CA ASN A 50 15.98 -2.41 7.27
C ASN A 50 16.04 -2.60 5.76
N VAL A 51 15.36 -1.72 5.01
CA VAL A 51 15.27 -1.81 3.55
C VAL A 51 16.15 -0.74 2.91
N THR A 52 16.85 -1.10 1.83
CA THR A 52 17.76 -0.20 1.11
C THR A 52 17.28 -0.04 -0.32
N ALA A 53 17.24 1.19 -0.81
CA ALA A 53 16.83 1.46 -2.17
C ALA A 53 17.82 0.84 -3.16
N PRO A 54 17.35 0.18 -4.24
CA PRO A 54 18.23 -0.37 -5.24
C PRO A 54 19.01 0.75 -5.95
N LYS A 55 20.30 0.50 -6.26
CA LYS A 55 21.17 1.49 -6.95
C LYS A 55 20.59 1.94 -8.30
N THR A 56 19.98 1.00 -9.01
CA THR A 56 19.33 1.21 -10.30
C THR A 56 17.95 0.59 -10.28
N MET A 57 16.98 1.31 -10.85
CA MET A 57 15.61 0.83 -11.01
C MET A 57 15.02 1.43 -12.28
N ALA A 58 14.20 0.66 -12.99
CA ALA A 58 13.65 1.08 -14.27
C ALA A 58 12.85 2.39 -14.13
N ASN A 59 13.18 3.40 -14.95
CA ASN A 59 12.56 4.74 -14.94
C ASN A 59 12.85 5.59 -13.69
N PHE A 60 13.91 5.29 -12.94
CA PHE A 60 14.40 6.12 -11.84
C PHE A 60 15.79 6.66 -12.14
N TRP A 61 16.09 7.86 -11.63
CA TRP A 61 17.45 8.38 -11.64
C TRP A 61 18.36 7.49 -10.78
N PRO A 62 19.58 7.14 -11.23
CA PRO A 62 20.49 6.33 -10.44
C PRO A 62 20.74 6.93 -9.05
N ILE A 63 20.81 6.04 -8.06
CA ILE A 63 21.09 6.41 -6.68
C ILE A 63 22.56 6.11 -6.41
N GLU A 64 23.38 7.16 -6.37
CA GLU A 64 24.82 7.02 -6.14
C GLU A 64 25.14 6.66 -4.68
N THR A 65 24.36 7.21 -3.74
CA THR A 65 24.53 6.98 -2.30
C THR A 65 23.41 6.08 -1.77
N PRO A 66 23.72 4.90 -1.20
CA PRO A 66 22.70 4.02 -0.65
C PRO A 66 21.82 4.74 0.38
N ILE A 67 20.50 4.66 0.18
CA ILE A 67 19.50 5.23 1.10
C ILE A 67 18.75 4.07 1.73
N SER A 68 18.77 4.00 3.06
CA SER A 68 18.10 2.96 3.83
C SER A 68 17.09 3.56 4.80
N VAL A 69 16.06 2.77 5.13
CA VAL A 69 15.04 3.13 6.09
C VAL A 69 14.59 1.87 6.83
N GLN A 70 14.34 1.98 8.13
CA GLN A 70 13.68 0.91 8.86
C GLN A 70 12.18 1.06 8.67
N VAL A 71 11.53 -0.06 8.33
CA VAL A 71 10.10 -0.15 8.09
C VAL A 71 9.50 -1.32 8.86
N CYS A 72 8.23 -1.24 9.21
CA CYS A 72 7.41 -2.43 9.34
C CYS A 72 7.09 -2.93 7.93
N ASN A 73 7.61 -4.10 7.58
CA ASN A 73 7.35 -4.76 6.30
C ASN A 73 6.18 -5.73 6.50
N ALA A 74 5.04 -5.41 5.90
CA ALA A 74 3.83 -6.20 5.99
C ALA A 74 3.43 -6.76 4.61
N THR A 75 3.03 -8.02 4.59
CA THR A 75 2.52 -8.70 3.38
C THR A 75 1.15 -9.29 3.67
N VAL A 76 0.17 -8.85 2.88
CA VAL A 76 -1.20 -9.37 2.89
C VAL A 76 -1.36 -10.30 1.69
N GLN A 77 -1.53 -11.59 1.95
CA GLN A 77 -1.83 -12.59 0.92
C GLN A 77 -3.32 -12.93 0.93
N TYR A 78 -3.97 -12.89 -0.23
CA TYR A 78 -5.40 -13.14 -0.36
C TYR A 78 -5.76 -13.81 -1.69
N THR A 79 -6.99 -14.32 -1.74
CA THR A 79 -7.63 -14.84 -2.95
C THR A 79 -9.06 -14.29 -3.02
N HIS A 80 -9.52 -13.94 -4.22
CA HIS A 80 -10.92 -13.60 -4.47
C HIS A 80 -11.79 -14.86 -4.48
N LEU A 81 -12.98 -14.76 -3.88
CA LEU A 81 -13.90 -15.89 -3.80
C LEU A 81 -14.27 -16.39 -5.20
N GLY A 82 -13.91 -17.65 -5.50
CA GLY A 82 -14.20 -18.30 -6.78
C GLY A 82 -13.23 -18.00 -7.91
N TRP A 83 -12.17 -17.20 -7.68
CA TRP A 83 -11.24 -16.81 -8.74
C TRP A 83 -10.02 -17.74 -8.81
N ASN A 84 -9.69 -18.42 -7.71
CA ASN A 84 -8.54 -19.31 -7.58
C ASN A 84 -7.21 -18.62 -7.96
N ASP A 85 -7.12 -17.35 -7.61
CA ASP A 85 -5.93 -16.51 -7.67
C ASP A 85 -5.16 -16.57 -6.34
N THR A 86 -3.95 -16.02 -6.31
CA THR A 86 -3.20 -15.83 -5.06
C THR A 86 -2.40 -14.56 -5.20
N ILE A 87 -2.89 -13.49 -4.59
CA ILE A 87 -2.36 -12.14 -4.76
C ILE A 87 -1.65 -11.73 -3.47
N ASN A 88 -0.53 -11.04 -3.61
CA ASN A 88 0.18 -10.43 -2.50
C ASN A 88 0.12 -8.90 -2.62
N THR A 89 -0.22 -8.25 -1.52
CA THR A 89 -0.04 -6.81 -1.32
C THR A 89 1.07 -6.59 -0.32
N PHE A 90 2.05 -5.77 -0.70
CA PHE A 90 3.24 -5.45 0.06
C PHE A 90 3.14 -4.03 0.58
N VAL A 91 3.38 -3.82 1.87
CA VAL A 91 3.27 -2.52 2.53
C VAL A 91 4.54 -2.26 3.32
N HIS A 92 5.19 -1.12 3.08
CA HIS A 92 6.25 -0.60 3.95
C HIS A 92 5.71 0.57 4.77
N LEU A 93 5.67 0.41 6.09
CA LEU A 93 5.30 1.47 7.02
C LEU A 93 6.58 2.00 7.71
N PRO A 94 7.02 3.24 7.45
CA PRO A 94 8.27 3.77 8.00
C PRO A 94 8.23 3.89 9.53
N VAL A 95 9.33 3.51 10.17
CA VAL A 95 9.49 3.57 11.64
C VAL A 95 10.72 4.35 12.08
N SER A 96 11.81 4.37 11.30
CA SER A 96 12.99 5.19 11.60
C SER A 96 12.92 6.62 11.05
N VAL A 97 11.84 6.95 10.35
CA VAL A 97 11.52 8.30 9.87
C VAL A 97 10.05 8.56 10.15
N ASP A 98 9.71 9.80 10.46
CA ASP A 98 8.33 10.15 10.76
C ASP A 98 7.43 9.92 9.56
N TRP A 99 6.33 9.21 9.79
CA TRP A 99 5.28 9.09 8.79
C TRP A 99 4.66 10.46 8.54
N ASN A 100 4.74 10.91 7.28
CA ASN A 100 4.29 12.24 6.87
C ASN A 100 2.78 12.33 6.63
N VAL A 101 2.02 11.35 7.15
CA VAL A 101 0.56 11.22 7.05
C VAL A 101 0.08 10.99 5.61
N ARG A 102 0.91 10.38 4.76
CA ARG A 102 0.60 10.09 3.35
C ARG A 102 0.85 8.63 3.00
N LEU A 103 0.05 8.14 2.06
CA LEU A 103 0.20 6.84 1.43
C LEU A 103 0.53 7.03 -0.05
N LEU A 104 1.42 6.18 -0.58
CA LEU A 104 1.80 6.16 -1.99
C LEU A 104 1.78 4.72 -2.53
N GLY A 105 0.93 4.45 -3.51
CA GLY A 105 0.97 3.22 -4.28
C GLY A 105 1.97 3.29 -5.44
N THR A 106 2.87 2.30 -5.51
CA THR A 106 3.83 2.21 -6.61
C THR A 106 3.18 1.60 -7.84
N ARG A 107 3.66 2.00 -9.02
CA ARG A 107 3.22 1.45 -10.30
C ARG A 107 4.05 0.22 -10.69
N GLY A 108 3.49 -0.60 -11.57
CA GLY A 108 4.20 -1.62 -12.32
C GLY A 108 4.95 -1.10 -13.55
N SER A 109 5.44 -2.05 -14.34
CA SER A 109 6.02 -1.82 -15.67
C SER A 109 5.95 -3.10 -16.50
N GLY A 110 5.76 -2.99 -17.81
CA GLY A 110 5.61 -4.18 -18.66
C GLY A 110 4.43 -5.02 -18.21
N TRP A 111 4.65 -6.31 -17.97
CA TRP A 111 3.62 -7.24 -17.48
C TRP A 111 3.63 -7.48 -15.97
N ALA A 112 4.33 -6.65 -15.20
CA ALA A 112 4.28 -6.70 -13.75
C ALA A 112 3.29 -5.65 -13.22
N THR A 113 2.34 -6.04 -12.38
CA THR A 113 1.31 -5.15 -11.80
C THR A 113 1.89 -4.02 -10.96
N GLY A 114 2.89 -4.32 -10.13
CA GLY A 114 3.52 -3.38 -9.20
C GLY A 114 5.04 -3.54 -9.15
N GLN A 115 5.75 -2.46 -8.80
CA GLN A 115 7.20 -2.47 -8.62
C GLN A 115 7.54 -2.54 -7.12
N ILE A 116 7.79 -3.75 -6.63
CA ILE A 116 7.97 -4.03 -5.19
C ILE A 116 9.28 -3.42 -4.68
N ALA A 117 10.35 -3.47 -5.46
CA ALA A 117 11.61 -2.80 -5.11
C ALA A 117 11.44 -1.27 -5.00
N GLY A 118 10.41 -0.72 -5.64
CA GLY A 118 10.09 0.70 -5.62
C GLY A 118 9.44 1.21 -4.33
N LEU A 119 9.06 0.30 -3.42
CA LEU A 119 8.48 0.67 -2.12
C LEU A 119 9.45 1.46 -1.24
N VAL A 120 10.76 1.24 -1.39
CA VAL A 120 11.76 1.79 -0.46
C VAL A 120 11.88 3.31 -0.57
N LEU A 121 11.85 3.86 -1.80
CA LEU A 121 12.08 5.28 -1.99
C LEU A 121 11.02 6.18 -1.32
N PRO A 122 9.71 5.95 -1.52
CA PRO A 122 8.70 6.69 -0.77
C PRO A 122 8.84 6.52 0.75
N ALA A 123 9.16 5.31 1.23
CA ALA A 123 9.35 5.04 2.65
C ALA A 123 10.47 5.89 3.26
N THR A 124 11.59 6.07 2.54
CA THR A 124 12.69 6.97 3.00
C THR A 124 12.27 8.45 3.11
N LYS A 125 11.12 8.82 2.52
CA LYS A 125 10.54 10.17 2.57
C LYS A 125 9.33 10.26 3.51
N GLY A 126 9.12 9.24 4.34
CA GLY A 126 8.04 9.18 5.32
C GLY A 126 6.68 8.84 4.73
N PHE A 127 6.59 8.37 3.48
CA PHE A 127 5.33 7.82 2.98
C PHE A 127 5.17 6.37 3.45
N VAL A 128 3.95 5.96 3.74
CA VAL A 128 3.62 4.55 3.66
C VAL A 128 3.56 4.19 2.19
N SER A 129 4.25 3.13 1.78
CA SER A 129 4.24 2.67 0.39
C SER A 129 3.56 1.32 0.25
N VAL A 130 2.83 1.16 -0.85
CA VAL A 130 2.09 -0.08 -1.16
C VAL A 130 2.29 -0.50 -2.61
N ALA A 131 2.33 -1.81 -2.84
CA ALA A 131 2.45 -2.43 -4.16
C ALA A 131 1.76 -3.80 -4.15
N THR A 132 1.43 -4.34 -5.33
CA THR A 132 0.92 -5.70 -5.47
C THR A 132 1.62 -6.43 -6.61
N ASP A 133 1.67 -7.76 -6.53
CA ASP A 133 2.07 -8.60 -7.65
C ASP A 133 0.92 -8.88 -8.64
N GLY A 134 -0.34 -8.59 -8.27
CA GLY A 134 -1.52 -8.90 -9.07
C GLY A 134 -1.70 -10.39 -9.38
N GLY A 135 -1.17 -11.25 -8.51
CA GLY A 135 -1.34 -12.70 -8.62
C GLY A 135 -0.45 -13.40 -9.65
N HIS A 136 0.60 -12.72 -10.13
CA HIS A 136 1.54 -13.27 -11.11
C HIS A 136 2.97 -12.75 -10.90
N SER A 137 3.88 -13.11 -11.81
CA SER A 137 5.29 -12.72 -11.74
C SER A 137 5.47 -11.20 -11.70
N THR A 138 6.26 -10.72 -10.74
CA THR A 138 6.63 -9.29 -10.65
C THR A 138 7.76 -8.90 -11.61
N SER A 139 8.26 -9.83 -12.43
CA SER A 139 9.28 -9.52 -13.43
C SER A 139 8.63 -8.83 -14.63
N PRO A 140 9.03 -7.59 -14.97
CA PRO A 140 8.41 -6.82 -16.06
C PRO A 140 8.65 -7.45 -17.44
N LEU A 141 9.65 -8.32 -17.55
CA LEU A 141 10.03 -9.04 -18.77
C LEU A 141 9.53 -10.49 -18.79
N ALA A 142 8.85 -10.95 -17.73
CA ALA A 142 8.24 -12.28 -17.77
C ALA A 142 7.17 -12.30 -18.88
N PRO A 143 7.09 -13.38 -19.69
CA PRO A 143 6.07 -13.51 -20.70
C PRO A 143 4.67 -13.47 -20.07
N ALA A 144 3.82 -12.53 -20.50
CA ALA A 144 2.43 -12.47 -20.04
C ALA A 144 1.68 -13.78 -20.27
N ALA A 145 2.03 -14.48 -21.35
CA ALA A 145 1.46 -15.78 -21.71
C ALA A 145 1.55 -16.82 -20.58
N ASP A 146 2.51 -16.72 -19.67
CA ASP A 146 2.70 -17.68 -18.57
C ASP A 146 1.57 -17.62 -17.53
N TRP A 147 0.88 -16.48 -17.41
CA TRP A 147 -0.19 -16.29 -16.43
C TRP A 147 -1.52 -15.84 -17.07
N VAL A 148 -1.47 -15.10 -18.19
CA VAL A 148 -2.67 -14.69 -18.95
C VAL A 148 -3.31 -15.89 -19.65
N LEU A 149 -2.55 -16.92 -20.04
CA LEU A 149 -3.11 -18.05 -20.78
C LEU A 149 -3.34 -19.28 -19.87
N ALA A 150 -4.58 -19.46 -19.41
CA ALA A 150 -5.03 -20.67 -18.73
C ALA A 150 -4.80 -21.89 -19.65
N ALA A 151 -4.00 -22.85 -19.14
CA ALA A 151 -3.58 -24.04 -19.87
C ALA A 151 -2.98 -23.78 -21.27
N LYS A 152 -2.46 -22.56 -21.51
CA LYS A 152 -1.92 -22.10 -22.81
C LYS A 152 -2.92 -22.06 -23.98
N VAL A 153 -4.23 -22.14 -23.72
CA VAL A 153 -5.25 -22.15 -24.78
C VAL A 153 -6.37 -21.13 -24.58
N ASN A 154 -6.66 -20.72 -23.34
CA ASN A 154 -7.72 -19.76 -23.02
C ASN A 154 -7.19 -18.60 -22.19
N ILE A 155 -7.83 -17.44 -22.27
CA ILE A 155 -7.49 -16.30 -21.41
C ILE A 155 -7.96 -16.58 -19.98
N ASN A 156 -7.06 -16.43 -19.02
CA ASN A 156 -7.37 -16.34 -17.60
C ASN A 156 -7.89 -14.93 -17.30
N TRP A 157 -9.21 -14.74 -17.44
CA TRP A 157 -9.85 -13.45 -17.25
C TRP A 157 -9.71 -12.90 -15.83
N ASN A 158 -9.63 -13.77 -14.82
CA ASN A 158 -9.47 -13.35 -13.42
C ASN A 158 -8.11 -12.66 -13.23
N LEU A 159 -7.02 -13.35 -13.55
CA LEU A 159 -5.68 -12.74 -13.44
C LEU A 159 -5.50 -11.53 -14.37
N LEU A 160 -6.14 -11.53 -15.54
CA LEU A 160 -6.11 -10.37 -16.42
C LEU A 160 -6.84 -9.16 -15.81
N ASN A 161 -7.97 -9.37 -15.14
CA ASN A 161 -8.69 -8.33 -14.41
C ASN A 161 -7.91 -7.86 -13.17
N ASP A 162 -7.26 -8.78 -12.46
CA ASP A 162 -6.36 -8.47 -11.34
C ASP A 162 -5.24 -7.53 -11.77
N PHE A 163 -4.53 -7.90 -12.84
CA PHE A 163 -3.50 -7.07 -13.46
C PHE A 163 -4.03 -5.70 -13.89
N ALA A 164 -5.20 -5.67 -14.54
CA ALA A 164 -5.71 -4.46 -15.17
C ALA A 164 -6.27 -3.45 -14.16
N SER A 165 -6.86 -3.91 -13.05
CA SER A 165 -7.57 -3.01 -12.13
C SER A 165 -7.80 -3.54 -10.72
N VAL A 166 -8.22 -4.80 -10.56
CA VAL A 166 -8.80 -5.27 -9.28
C VAL A 166 -7.74 -5.31 -8.18
N ALA A 167 -6.61 -5.98 -8.42
CA ALA A 167 -5.54 -6.07 -7.43
C ALA A 167 -4.92 -4.71 -7.09
N LEU A 168 -4.96 -3.74 -8.02
CA LEU A 168 -4.49 -2.37 -7.77
C LEU A 168 -5.44 -1.62 -6.82
N ASP A 169 -6.75 -1.78 -6.98
CA ASP A 169 -7.75 -1.21 -6.06
C ASP A 169 -7.68 -1.89 -4.68
N ASP A 170 -7.53 -3.21 -4.66
CA ASP A 170 -7.34 -3.97 -3.44
C ASP A 170 -6.09 -3.51 -2.67
N ALA A 171 -4.97 -3.34 -3.37
CA ALA A 171 -3.75 -2.81 -2.78
C ALA A 171 -3.96 -1.40 -2.21
N ALA A 172 -4.77 -0.56 -2.86
CA ALA A 172 -5.12 0.76 -2.36
C ALA A 172 -5.95 0.70 -1.07
N ILE A 173 -6.91 -0.23 -0.98
CA ILE A 173 -7.75 -0.45 0.21
C ILE A 173 -6.89 -1.03 1.33
N LEU A 174 -6.19 -2.14 1.08
CA LEU A 174 -5.34 -2.82 2.06
C LEU A 174 -4.25 -1.90 2.62
N GLY A 175 -3.66 -1.05 1.77
CA GLY A 175 -2.71 -0.04 2.22
C GLY A 175 -3.33 0.96 3.21
N LYS A 176 -4.56 1.44 2.96
CA LYS A 176 -5.27 2.35 3.88
C LYS A 176 -5.57 1.66 5.22
N GLU A 177 -6.01 0.42 5.17
CA GLU A 177 -6.31 -0.37 6.37
C GLU A 177 -5.04 -0.68 7.17
N ALA A 178 -3.91 -0.97 6.50
CA ALA A 178 -2.61 -1.14 7.15
C ALA A 178 -2.14 0.13 7.88
N VAL A 179 -2.33 1.31 7.27
CA VAL A 179 -2.04 2.59 7.94
C VAL A 179 -2.88 2.77 9.19
N ALA A 180 -4.20 2.56 9.08
CA ALA A 180 -5.12 2.69 10.20
C ALA A 180 -4.78 1.71 11.33
N ALA A 181 -4.48 0.46 10.99
CA ALA A 181 -4.10 -0.58 11.92
C ALA A 181 -2.79 -0.26 12.64
N PHE A 182 -1.77 0.25 11.94
CA PHE A 182 -0.44 0.44 12.51
C PHE A 182 -0.25 1.78 13.24
N TYR A 183 -0.76 2.89 12.68
CA TYR A 183 -0.59 4.24 13.27
C TYR A 183 -1.81 4.70 14.08
N GLY A 184 -2.87 3.89 14.15
CA GLY A 184 -4.12 4.25 14.83
C GLY A 184 -4.87 5.44 14.20
N SER A 185 -4.50 5.83 12.98
CA SER A 185 -5.07 6.99 12.27
C SER A 185 -5.01 6.80 10.75
N ARG A 186 -5.83 7.54 9.99
CA ARG A 186 -5.90 7.43 8.52
C ARG A 186 -4.93 8.39 7.83
N SER A 187 -4.50 8.04 6.61
CA SER A 187 -3.74 8.95 5.74
C SER A 187 -4.56 10.18 5.35
N ASN A 188 -3.94 11.36 5.35
CA ASN A 188 -4.57 12.62 4.91
C ASN A 188 -4.55 12.78 3.40
N LYS A 189 -3.51 12.26 2.74
CA LYS A 189 -3.36 12.29 1.28
C LYS A 189 -2.88 10.94 0.77
N ILE A 190 -3.40 10.55 -0.37
CA ILE A 190 -3.13 9.27 -0.99
C ILE A 190 -2.77 9.51 -2.45
N TYR A 191 -1.66 8.95 -2.88
CA TYR A 191 -1.13 9.10 -4.24
C TYR A 191 -0.96 7.73 -4.87
N PHE A 192 -1.24 7.62 -6.16
CA PHE A 192 -0.90 6.43 -6.95
C PHE A 192 -0.14 6.88 -8.18
N PHE A 193 1.03 6.28 -8.40
CA PHE A 193 1.67 6.43 -9.69
C PHE A 193 0.88 5.60 -10.71
N LYS A 194 0.50 6.25 -11.81
CA LYS A 194 -0.27 5.59 -12.87
C LYS A 194 0.60 4.53 -13.54
N ALA A 195 0.08 3.32 -13.71
CA ALA A 195 0.69 2.30 -14.57
C ALA A 195 0.68 2.79 -16.02
N VAL A 196 1.80 2.60 -16.72
CA VAL A 196 1.96 2.87 -18.17
C VAL A 196 2.43 1.57 -18.81
#